data_AF-A0A967WDQ0-F1
#
_entry.id   AF-A0A967WDQ0-F1
#
_cell.length_a   1.000
_cell.length_b   1.000
_cell.length_c   1.000
_cell.angle_alpha   90.00
_cell.angle_beta   90.00
_cell.angle_gamma   90.00
#
_symmetry.space_group_name_H-M   'P 1'
#
loop_
_entity.id
_entity.type
_entity.pdbx_description
1 polymer ?
#
loop_
_entity_poly.entity_id
_entity_poly.type
_entity_poly.pdbx_seq_one_letter_code
_entity_poly.pdbx_strand_id
1 'polypeptide(L)'
;PLRIFEERYKLMIQHCLDEERPFGVLLIREGKEVGETAVPHTVGTSTLIASVTRADGGRMNIITIGLDRFRLRTLRHDRPYPVGDAEPFPLT
;
A
#
# COMPACT_ATOMS: atom_id res chain seq x y z
N PRO A 1 -9.86 8.59 0.02
CA PRO A 1 -9.22 8.80 1.35
C PRO A 1 -9.03 7.44 2.03
N LEU A 2 -7.87 7.17 2.64
CA LEU A 2 -7.61 5.90 3.34
C LEU A 2 -7.45 6.14 4.84
N ARG A 3 -8.04 5.24 5.64
CA ARG A 3 -7.95 5.27 7.10
C ARG A 3 -7.05 4.14 7.58
N ILE A 4 -5.92 4.51 8.15
CA ILE A 4 -4.87 3.59 8.58
C ILE A 4 -4.95 3.44 10.10
N PHE A 5 -5.18 2.20 10.55
CA PHE A 5 -5.31 1.88 11.97
C PHE A 5 -4.50 0.65 12.39
N GLU A 6 -4.21 -0.29 11.49
CA GLU A 6 -3.32 -1.42 11.78
C GLU A 6 -1.85 -0.95 11.88
N GLU A 7 -1.15 -1.36 12.94
CA GLU A 7 0.24 -0.95 13.22
C GLU A 7 1.19 -1.23 12.05
N ARG A 8 1.04 -2.37 11.36
CA ARG A 8 1.85 -2.71 10.19
C ARG A 8 1.77 -1.65 9.08
N TYR A 9 0.58 -1.11 8.84
CA TYR A 9 0.39 -0.09 7.81
C TYR A 9 0.77 1.29 8.31
N LYS A 10 0.71 1.56 9.61
CA LYS A 10 1.30 2.78 10.18
C LYS A 10 2.81 2.83 9.92
N LEU A 11 3.51 1.72 10.13
CA LEU A 11 4.94 1.57 9.82
C LEU A 11 5.22 1.75 8.32
N MET A 12 4.44 1.10 7.45
CA MET A 12 4.59 1.24 6.00
C MET A 12 4.44 2.70 5.54
N ILE A 13 3.40 3.39 6.04
CA ILE A 13 3.13 4.79 5.69
C ILE A 13 4.26 5.70 6.18
N GLN A 14 4.78 5.48 7.39
CA GLN A 14 5.92 6.26 7.87
C GLN A 14 7.15 6.06 6.98
N HIS A 15 7.45 4.82 6.60
CA HIS A 15 8.55 4.50 5.68
C HIS A 15 8.39 5.18 4.31
N CYS A 16 7.18 5.23 3.75
CA CYS A 16 6.90 5.94 2.51
C CYS A 16 7.13 7.45 2.62
N LEU A 17 6.79 8.05 3.77
CA LEU A 17 7.03 9.47 4.04
C LEU A 17 8.53 9.77 4.21
N ASP A 18 9.25 8.93 4.95
CA ASP A 18 10.67 9.13 5.24
C ASP A 18 11.55 8.97 3.99
N GLU A 19 11.19 8.05 3.09
CA GLU A 19 11.93 7.81 1.84
C GLU A 19 11.38 8.61 0.64
N GLU A 20 10.29 9.36 0.80
CA GLU A 20 9.55 10.02 -0.29
C GLU A 20 9.16 9.05 -1.45
N ARG A 21 8.73 7.84 -1.10
CA ARG A 21 8.44 6.78 -2.07
C ARG A 21 6.95 6.43 -2.18
N PRO A 22 6.47 6.12 -3.39
CA PRO A 22 5.12 5.59 -3.56
C PRO A 22 4.97 4.19 -2.95
N PHE A 23 3.73 3.82 -2.65
CA PHE A 23 3.36 2.45 -2.31
C PHE A 23 2.37 1.88 -3.34
N GLY A 24 2.25 0.56 -3.38
CA GLY A 24 1.32 -0.13 -4.28
C GLY A 24 -0.05 -0.32 -3.65
N VAL A 25 -1.10 -0.03 -4.42
CA VAL A 25 -2.49 -0.40 -4.08
C VAL A 25 -2.97 -1.47 -5.05
N LEU A 26 -3.40 -2.60 -4.51
CA LEU A 26 -3.94 -3.73 -5.25
C LEU A 26 -5.34 -4.05 -4.70
N LEU A 27 -6.29 -4.33 -5.58
CA LEU A 27 -7.60 -4.83 -5.17
C LEU A 27 -7.45 -6.25 -4.60
N ILE A 28 -8.21 -6.55 -3.55
CA ILE A 28 -8.30 -7.90 -3.01
C ILE A 28 -9.15 -8.76 -3.94
N ARG A 29 -8.58 -9.89 -4.38
CA ARG A 29 -9.29 -10.92 -5.12
C ARG A 29 -10.04 -11.87 -4.19
N GLU A 30 -9.36 -12.31 -3.13
CA GLU A 30 -9.89 -13.25 -2.13
C GLU A 30 -9.37 -12.88 -0.73
N GLY A 31 -10.18 -13.10 0.31
CA GLY A 31 -9.85 -12.75 1.69
C GLY A 31 -10.48 -11.42 2.13
N LYS A 32 -10.03 -10.89 3.28
CA LYS A 32 -10.56 -9.65 3.89
C LYS A 32 -9.50 -8.55 3.90
N GLU A 33 -9.94 -7.29 3.89
CA GLU A 33 -9.07 -6.12 3.97
C GLU A 33 -8.30 -5.99 5.30
N VAL A 34 -8.79 -6.63 6.36
CA VAL A 34 -8.28 -6.50 7.72
C VAL A 34 -7.92 -7.87 8.28
N GLY A 35 -6.78 -7.96 8.97
CA GLY A 35 -6.29 -9.21 9.56
C GLY A 35 -5.40 -10.02 8.62
N GLU A 36 -5.83 -11.24 8.31
CA GLU A 36 -5.06 -12.24 7.54
C GLU A 36 -4.63 -11.75 6.15
N THR A 37 -3.60 -12.40 5.58
CA THR A 37 -3.09 -12.08 4.25
C THR A 37 -4.16 -12.34 3.19
N ALA A 38 -4.66 -11.28 2.58
CA ALA A 38 -5.53 -11.37 1.42
C ALA A 38 -4.75 -11.73 0.15
N VAL A 39 -5.40 -12.40 -0.80
CA VAL A 39 -4.87 -12.65 -2.13
C VAL A 39 -5.19 -11.45 -3.02
N PRO A 40 -4.20 -10.68 -3.50
CA PRO A 40 -4.46 -9.52 -4.34
C PRO A 40 -4.65 -9.92 -5.81
N HIS A 41 -5.26 -9.03 -6.59
CA HIS A 41 -5.08 -9.01 -8.04
C HIS A 41 -3.60 -8.76 -8.40
N THR A 42 -3.20 -9.13 -9.62
CA THR A 42 -1.80 -8.96 -10.06
C THR A 42 -1.51 -7.60 -10.68
N VAL A 43 -2.51 -6.77 -10.96
CA VAL A 43 -2.32 -5.41 -11.50
C VAL A 43 -2.90 -4.41 -10.52
N GLY A 44 -2.11 -3.40 -10.19
CA GLY A 44 -2.46 -2.34 -9.24
C GLY A 44 -1.96 -0.98 -9.70
N THR A 45 -2.02 -0.02 -8.78
CA THR A 45 -1.65 1.38 -9.02
C THR A 45 -0.60 1.82 -8.01
N SER A 46 0.53 2.34 -8.49
CA SER A 46 1.51 3.02 -7.64
C SER A 46 0.91 4.33 -7.17
N THR A 47 1.11 4.66 -5.90
CA THR A 47 0.32 5.68 -5.23
C THR A 47 1.22 6.52 -4.34
N LEU A 48 1.16 7.85 -4.48
CA LEU A 48 1.84 8.80 -3.60
C LEU A 48 0.91 9.29 -2.49
N ILE A 49 1.50 9.59 -1.34
CA ILE A 49 0.80 10.22 -0.22
C ILE A 49 0.81 11.73 -0.44
N ALA A 50 -0.36 12.31 -0.69
CA ALA A 50 -0.50 13.75 -0.92
C ALA A 50 -0.66 14.54 0.39
N SER A 51 -1.29 13.94 1.41
CA SER A 51 -1.35 14.51 2.75
C SER A 51 -1.67 13.45 3.80
N VAL A 52 -1.31 13.77 5.05
CA VAL A 52 -1.53 12.92 6.22
C VAL A 52 -2.12 13.76 7.34
N THR A 53 -3.25 13.31 7.87
CA THR A 53 -3.86 13.83 9.09
C THR A 53 -3.76 12.77 10.17
N ARG A 54 -3.02 13.05 11.23
CA ARG A 54 -2.92 12.17 12.40
C ARG A 54 -4.10 12.41 13.34
N ALA A 55 -4.62 11.33 13.90
CA ALA A 55 -5.72 11.34 14.87
C ALA A 55 -5.32 10.54 16.12
N ASP A 56 -6.16 10.61 17.15
CA ASP A 56 -5.92 9.96 18.44
C ASP A 56 -5.66 8.45 18.31
N GLY A 57 -4.82 7.93 19.20
CA GLY A 57 -4.40 6.53 19.18
C GLY A 57 -3.50 6.16 17.99
N GLY A 58 -2.81 7.15 17.41
CA GLY A 58 -1.87 6.95 16.30
C GLY A 58 -2.55 6.59 14.98
N ARG A 59 -3.86 6.77 14.86
CA ARG A 59 -4.59 6.57 13.60
C ARG A 59 -4.19 7.64 12.59
N MET A 60 -4.24 7.29 11.31
CA MET A 60 -3.97 8.25 10.24
C MET A 60 -5.09 8.23 9.21
N ASN A 61 -5.46 9.41 8.74
CA ASN A 61 -6.22 9.57 7.50
C ASN A 61 -5.27 10.12 6.45
N ILE A 62 -5.18 9.46 5.29
CA ILE A 62 -4.30 9.88 4.20
C ILE A 62 -5.10 10.18 2.94
N ILE A 63 -4.66 11.21 2.24
CA ILE A 63 -5.08 11.48 0.86
C ILE A 63 -3.96 11.03 -0.05
N THR A 64 -4.33 10.37 -1.13
CA THR A 64 -3.40 9.72 -2.04
C THR A 64 -3.69 10.07 -3.48
N ILE A 65 -2.63 10.13 -4.30
CA ILE A 65 -2.73 10.33 -5.74
C ILE A 65 -2.22 9.06 -6.41
N GLY A 66 -3.07 8.45 -7.24
CA GLY A 66 -2.67 7.34 -8.09
C GLY A 66 -1.77 7.85 -9.21
N LEU A 67 -0.69 7.13 -9.48
CA LEU A 67 0.27 7.41 -10.53
C LEU A 67 0.08 6.40 -11.67
N ASP A 68 0.97 5.41 -11.74
CA ASP A 68 1.09 4.47 -12.84
C ASP A 68 0.54 3.09 -12.47
N ARG A 69 0.15 2.34 -13.50
CA ARG A 69 -0.19 0.93 -13.33
C ARG A 69 1.08 0.09 -13.23
N PHE A 70 1.04 -0.92 -12.38
CA PHE A 70 2.10 -1.91 -12.26
C PHE A 70 1.53 -3.32 -12.24
N ARG A 71 2.35 -4.31 -12.59
CA ARG A 71 2.07 -5.73 -12.37
C ARG A 71 2.94 -6.27 -11.23
N LEU A 72 2.31 -6.88 -10.25
CA LEU A 72 2.97 -7.62 -9.17
C LEU A 72 3.51 -8.94 -9.72
N ARG A 73 4.80 -9.21 -9.47
CA ARG A 73 5.49 -10.46 -9.84
C ARG A 73 5.61 -11.42 -8.69
N THR A 74 5.95 -10.90 -7.52
CA THR A 74 6.16 -11.68 -6.29
C THR A 74 5.49 -10.96 -5.14
N LEU A 75 4.98 -11.73 -4.18
CA LEU A 75 4.50 -11.21 -2.90
C LEU A 75 5.33 -11.87 -1.80
N ARG A 76 5.87 -11.06 -0.90
CA ARG A 76 6.69 -11.48 0.24
C ARG A 76 6.05 -10.98 1.53
N HIS A 77 6.23 -11.77 2.58
CA HIS A 77 5.71 -11.54 3.93
C HIS A 77 6.85 -11.48 4.96
N ASP A 78 8.03 -11.10 4.51
CA ASP A 78 9.26 -10.94 5.29
C ASP A 78 9.31 -9.61 6.06
N ARG A 79 8.31 -8.75 5.88
CA ARG A 79 8.12 -7.48 6.59
C ARG A 79 6.76 -7.48 7.32
N PRO A 80 6.55 -6.59 8.31
CA PRO A 80 5.26 -6.49 9.02
C PRO A 80 4.07 -6.22 8.09
N TYR A 81 4.31 -5.64 6.92
CA TYR A 81 3.35 -5.37 5.84
C TYR A 81 3.79 -6.08 4.55
N PRO A 82 2.87 -6.43 3.64
CA PRO A 82 3.22 -7.11 2.39
C PRO A 82 4.13 -6.25 1.52
N VAL A 83 5.13 -6.88 0.91
CA VAL A 83 6.03 -6.25 -0.06
C VAL A 83 6.17 -7.17 -1.27
N GLY A 84 6.57 -6.63 -2.42
CA GLY A 84 6.66 -7.44 -3.62
C GLY A 84 7.41 -6.75 -4.74
N ASP A 85 7.90 -7.55 -5.69
CA ASP A 85 8.52 -7.00 -6.89
C ASP A 85 7.43 -6.62 -7.88
N ALA A 86 7.52 -5.40 -8.40
CA ALA A 86 6.56 -4.82 -9.32
C ALA A 86 7.26 -4.33 -10.59
N GLU A 87 6.60 -4.48 -11.72
CA GLU A 87 7.05 -3.95 -13.01
C GLU A 87 6.02 -2.96 -13.58
N PRO A 88 6.44 -1.96 -14.39
CA PRO A 88 5.51 -1.11 -15.13
C PRO A 88 4.52 -1.93 -15.97
N PHE A 89 3.27 -1.45 -16.08
CA PHE A 89 2.24 -2.12 -16.87
C PHE A 89 1.29 -1.13 -17.57
N PRO A 90 0.97 -1.29 -18.87
CA PRO A 90 1.59 -2.24 -19.81
C PRO A 90 3.09 -1.96 -19.96
N LEU A 91 3.86 -3.00 -20.32
CA LEU A 91 5.25 -2.82 -20.69
C LEU A 91 5.26 -2.01 -22.00
N THR A 92 5.83 -0.81 -21.96
CA THR A 92 6.05 0.06 -23.13
C THR A 92 7.28 -0.37 -23.92
#